data_AF-A0A7X2HB28-F1
#
_entry.id   AF-A0A7X2HB28-F1
#
_cell.length_a   1.000
_cell.length_b   1.000
_cell.length_c   1.000
_cell.angle_alpha   90.00
_cell.angle_beta   90.00
_cell.angle_gamma   90.00
#
_symmetry.space_group_name_H-M   'P 1'
#
loop_
_entity.id
_entity.type
_entity.pdbx_description
1 polymer ?
#
loop_
_entity_poly.entity_id
_entity_poly.type
_entity_poly.pdbx_seq_one_letter_code
_entity_poly.pdbx_strand_id
1 'polypeptide(L)' 'MGTPDEMLQHELEVIAGILESKSQYRKIVKAGIAKWVKDFQDGRIEIKTVDDLKKLIEIDIELQKDEL' A
#
# COMPACT_ATOMS: atom_id res chain seq x y z
N MET A 1 -0.07 -37.13 -6.53
CA MET A 1 -0.82 -36.30 -5.56
C MET A 1 0.17 -35.97 -4.46
N GLY A 2 0.49 -34.69 -4.26
CA GLY A 2 1.38 -34.27 -3.17
C GLY A 2 0.77 -34.63 -1.82
N THR A 3 1.61 -34.82 -0.82
CA THR A 3 1.18 -35.09 0.56
C THR A 3 0.50 -33.84 1.16
N PRO A 4 -0.39 -34.01 2.15
CA PRO A 4 -1.05 -32.88 2.81
C PRO A 4 -0.08 -31.82 3.34
N ASP A 5 1.11 -32.23 3.80
CA ASP A 5 2.15 -31.33 4.31
C ASP A 5 2.79 -30.47 3.19
N GLU A 6 3.00 -31.04 2.00
CA GLU A 6 3.52 -30.30 0.84
C GLU A 6 2.52 -29.26 0.33
N MET A 7 1.21 -29.57 0.39
CA MET A 7 0.16 -28.62 0.04
C MET A 7 0.10 -27.46 1.03
N LEU A 8 0.23 -27.74 2.34
CA LEU A 8 0.23 -26.72 3.39
C LEU A 8 1.46 -25.79 3.27
N GLN A 9 2.64 -26.35 2.99
CA GLN A 9 3.86 -25.54 2.77
C GLN A 9 3.71 -24.61 1.56
N HIS A 10 3.15 -25.11 0.47
CA HIS A 10 2.92 -24.29 -0.71
C HIS A 10 1.97 -23.12 -0.42
N GLU A 11 0.88 -23.35 0.32
CA GLU A 11 -0.04 -22.29 0.72
C GLU A 11 0.64 -21.22 1.60
N LEU A 12 1.52 -21.64 2.53
CA LEU A 12 2.29 -20.72 3.37
C LEU A 12 3.26 -19.87 2.56
N GLU A 13 3.96 -20.45 1.58
CA GLU A 13 4.86 -19.73 0.69
C GLU A 13 4.12 -18.69 -0.17
N VAL A 14 2.94 -19.05 -0.68
CA VAL A 14 2.09 -18.12 -1.44
C VAL A 14 1.64 -16.96 -0.56
N ILE A 15 1.17 -17.23 0.66
CA ILE A 15 0.76 -16.18 1.61
C ILE A 15 1.94 -15.28 1.98
N ALA A 16 3.12 -15.85 2.23
CA ALA A 16 4.33 -15.09 2.54
C ALA A 16 4.72 -14.16 1.39
N GLY A 17 4.67 -14.62 0.14
CA GLY A 17 4.95 -13.81 -1.05
C GLY A 17 3.95 -12.65 -1.24
N ILE A 18 2.67 -12.89 -0.93
CA ILE A 18 1.64 -11.84 -0.95
C ILE A 18 1.92 -10.78 0.12
N LEU A 19 2.25 -11.21 1.34
CA LEU A 19 2.56 -10.29 2.46
C LEU A 19 3.81 -9.46 2.19
N GLU A 20 4.85 -10.07 1.62
CA GLU A 20 6.07 -9.36 1.21
C GLU A 20 5.78 -8.31 0.15
N SER A 21 5.02 -8.67 -0.89
CA SER A 21 4.62 -7.75 -1.96
C SER A 21 3.81 -6.57 -1.40
N LYS A 22 2.82 -6.83 -0.53
CA LYS A 22 2.04 -5.79 0.17
C LYS A 22 2.94 -4.85 0.99
N SER A 23 3.93 -5.40 1.70
CA SER A 23 4.90 -4.62 2.48
C SER A 23 5.76 -3.70 1.60
N GLN A 24 6.22 -4.19 0.45
CA GLN A 24 6.97 -3.39 -0.52
C GLN A 24 6.13 -2.25 -1.10
N TYR A 25 4.90 -2.53 -1.53
CA TYR A 25 3.98 -1.50 -2.00
C TYR A 25 3.73 -0.42 -0.94
N ARG A 26 3.53 -0.81 0.32
CA ARG A 26 3.35 0.15 1.41
C ARG A 26 4.54 1.08 1.59
N LYS A 27 5.79 0.60 1.42
CA LYS A 27 6.99 1.44 1.48
C LYS A 27 7.00 2.48 0.35
N ILE A 28 6.62 2.08 -0.87
CA ILE A 28 6.55 2.97 -2.03
C ILE A 28 5.49 4.05 -1.81
N VAL A 29 4.30 3.66 -1.35
CA VAL A 29 3.21 4.60 -1.04
C VAL A 29 3.64 5.60 0.03
N LYS A 30 4.24 5.13 1.14
CA LYS A 30 4.76 6.02 2.20
C LYS A 30 5.79 7.02 1.67
N ALA A 31 6.71 6.57 0.82
CA ALA A 31 7.69 7.45 0.19
C ALA A 31 7.02 8.48 -0.75
N GLY A 32 6.00 8.06 -1.51
CA GLY A 32 5.19 8.93 -2.37
C GLY A 32 4.46 10.01 -1.58
N ILE A 33 3.78 9.63 -0.48
CA ILE A 33 3.10 10.58 0.41
C ILE A 33 4.10 11.56 1.02
N ALA A 34 5.24 11.07 1.52
CA ALA A 34 6.26 11.94 2.11
C ALA A 34 6.82 12.97 1.10
N LYS A 35 7.04 12.55 -0.16
CA LYS A 35 7.46 13.46 -1.22
C LYS A 35 6.38 14.47 -1.57
N TRP A 36 5.13 14.02 -1.69
CA TRP A 36 3.99 14.88 -1.98
C TRP A 36 3.79 15.94 -0.89
N VAL A 37 3.85 15.56 0.40
CA VAL A 37 3.76 16.49 1.52
C VAL A 37 4.87 17.53 1.47
N LYS A 38 6.11 17.10 1.17
CA LYS A 38 7.24 18.02 1.02
C LYS A 38 7.03 19.00 -0.15
N ASP A 39 6.56 18.51 -1.29
CA ASP A 39 6.32 19.35 -2.46
C ASP A 39 5.15 20.33 -2.25
N PHE A 40 4.15 19.94 -1.44
CA PHE A 40 3.08 20.84 -0.99
C PHE A 40 3.62 21.92 -0.04
N GLN A 41 4.43 21.55 0.96
CA GLN A 41 5.07 22.51 1.88
C GLN A 41 6.01 23.49 1.16
N ASP A 42 6.74 23.01 0.15
CA ASP A 42 7.63 23.82 -0.68
C ASP A 42 6.86 24.71 -1.69
N GLY A 43 5.52 24.65 -1.71
CA GLY A 43 4.67 25.41 -2.64
C GLY A 43 4.78 24.97 -4.11
N ARG A 44 5.37 23.79 -4.37
CA ARG A 44 5.50 23.21 -5.71
C ARG A 44 4.22 22.52 -6.16
N ILE A 45 3.44 22.00 -5.20
CA ILE A 45 2.11 21.45 -5.41
C ILE A 45 1.11 22.43 -4.81
N GLU A 46 0.14 22.83 -5.63
CA GLU A 46 -0.99 23.66 -5.20
C GLU A 46 -2.22 22.75 -5.21
N ILE A 47 -2.84 22.50 -4.04
CA ILE A 47 -4.11 21.77 -3.97
C ILE A 47 -5.19 22.73 -4.46
N LYS A 48 -5.52 22.63 -5.75
CA LYS A 48 -6.48 23.54 -6.36
C LYS A 48 -7.92 23.12 -6.10
N THR A 49 -8.15 21.85 -5.75
CA THR A 49 -9.51 21.31 -5.62
C THR A 49 -9.67 20.41 -4.39
N VAL A 50 -10.91 20.36 -3.87
CA VAL A 50 -11.31 19.44 -2.80
C VAL A 50 -11.16 17.96 -3.23
N ASP A 51 -11.12 17.69 -4.54
CA ASP A 51 -11.03 16.34 -5.12
C ASP A 51 -9.65 15.70 -4.91
N ASP A 52 -8.58 16.50 -4.93
CA ASP A 52 -7.21 16.01 -4.74
C ASP A 52 -6.99 15.52 -3.29
N LEU A 53 -7.56 16.23 -2.32
CA LEU A 53 -7.54 15.81 -0.92
C LEU A 53 -8.41 14.55 -0.70
N LYS A 54 -9.53 14.47 -1.41
CA LYS A 54 -10.46 13.34 -1.31
C LYS A 54 -9.83 12.04 -1.82
N LYS A 55 -9.11 12.09 -2.95
CA LYS A 55 -8.35 10.94 -3.48
C LYS A 55 -7.29 10.42 -2.51
N LEU A 56 -6.59 11.32 -1.82
CA LEU A 56 -5.58 10.92 -0.83
C LEU A 56 -6.19 10.20 0.37
N ILE A 57 -7.34 10.67 0.84
CA ILE A 57 -8.07 10.04 1.95
C ILE A 57 -8.67 8.69 1.52
N GLU A 58 -9.20 8.58 0.30
CA GLU A 58 -9.70 7.31 -0.24
C GLU A 58 -8.59 6.25 -0.32
N ILE A 59 -7.40 6.63 -0.81
CA ILE A 59 -6.24 5.74 -0.85
C ILE A 59 -5.84 5.28 0.56
N ASP A 60 -5.80 6.18 1.55
CA ASP A 60 -5.47 5.82 2.92
C ASP A 60 -6.49 4.85 3.53
N ILE A 61 -7.79 5.08 3.31
CA ILE A 61 -8.87 4.20 3.78
C ILE A 61 -8.80 2.82 3.11
N GLU A 62 -8.55 2.75 1.80
CA GLU A 62 -8.38 1.48 1.09
C GLU A 62 -7.19 0.68 1.63
N LEU A 63 -6.08 1.36 1.91
CA LEU A 63 -4.89 0.72 2.48
C LEU A 63 -5.12 0.22 3.91
N GLN A 64 -5.96 0.90 4.71
CA GLN A 64 -6.33 0.47 6.06
C GLN A 64 -7.30 -0.72 6.07
N LYS A 65 -8.20 -0.81 5.08
CA LYS A 65 -9.14 -1.94 4.96
C LYS A 65 -8.43 -3.26 4.65
N ASP A 66 -7.27 -3.19 4.01
CA ASP A 66 -6.45 -4.35 3.68
C ASP A 66 -5.60 -4.83 4.88
N GLU A 67 -5.68 -4.13 6.03
CA GLU A 67 -5.04 -4.49 7.31
C GLU A 67 -6.00 -5.14 8.34
N LEU A 68 -7.32 -5.14 8.09
CA LEU A 68 -8.34 -5.78 8.92
C LEU A 68 -8.74 -7.14 8.35
#